data_AF-L1IQR2-F1
#
_entry.id   AF-L1IQR2-F1
#
_cell.length_a   1.000
_cell.length_b   1.000
_cell.length_c   1.000
_cell.angle_alpha   90.00
_cell.angle_beta   90.00
_cell.angle_gamma   90.00
#
_symmetry.space_group_name_H-M   'P 1'
#
loop_
_entity.id
_entity.type
_entity.pdbx_description
1 polymer ?
#
loop_
_entity_poly.entity_id
_entity_poly.type
_entity_poly.pdbx_seq_one_letter_code
_entity_poly.pdbx_strand_id
1 'polypeptide(L)'
;MNRALQMACVEAETSARLSRRFVANISHELRTPLNSVVAFNSLLLDADDLNPVHREYVKSSLTSAEALLGIINQVLEYARLESKADGIELTEKPFFLADLCDELCDILTARVNLRKVDFAIELCTEYKGGSVPCLYGDSFRIRQCLINICDNAVKFAKDEGGQVVLRIELLEEAPDGSAFLSMEVWDNGEGIPQDQQDLLFKPFSQV
;
A
#
# COMPACT_ATOMS: atom_id res chain seq x y z
N MET A 1 7.62 -25.70 35.23
CA MET A 1 6.84 -24.62 34.58
C MET A 1 7.67 -23.84 33.55
N ASN A 2 8.88 -23.34 33.90
CA ASN A 2 9.73 -22.56 32.98
C ASN A 2 10.22 -23.32 31.72
N ARG A 3 10.60 -24.60 31.84
CA ARG A 3 11.06 -25.41 30.69
C ARG A 3 9.99 -25.69 29.65
N ALA A 4 8.74 -25.92 30.08
CA ALA A 4 7.62 -26.15 29.18
C ALA A 4 7.25 -24.88 28.42
N LEU A 5 7.30 -23.72 29.09
CA LEU A 5 7.15 -22.41 28.44
C LEU A 5 8.28 -22.14 27.44
N GLN A 6 9.54 -22.41 27.81
CA GLN A 6 10.68 -22.25 26.90
C GLN A 6 10.60 -23.18 25.68
N MET A 7 10.21 -24.44 25.87
CA MET A 7 9.99 -25.36 24.76
C MET A 7 8.87 -24.87 23.85
N ALA A 8 7.74 -24.43 24.42
CA ALA A 8 6.63 -23.88 23.64
C ALA A 8 7.03 -22.62 22.85
N CYS A 9 7.83 -21.71 23.43
CA CYS A 9 8.36 -20.55 22.71
C CYS A 9 9.28 -20.96 21.54
N VAL A 10 10.19 -21.91 21.77
CA VAL A 10 11.10 -22.40 20.72
C VAL A 10 10.33 -23.10 19.59
N GLU A 11 9.29 -23.88 19.92
CA GLU A 11 8.40 -24.51 18.95
C GLU A 11 7.60 -23.48 18.15
N ALA A 12 7.10 -22.44 18.82
CA ALA A 12 6.39 -21.33 18.18
C ALA A 12 7.31 -20.53 17.23
N GLU A 13 8.53 -20.20 17.66
CA GLU A 13 9.52 -19.48 16.83
C GLU A 13 9.96 -20.30 15.61
N THR A 14 10.20 -21.61 15.80
CA THR A 14 10.59 -22.50 14.70
C THR A 14 9.46 -22.68 13.70
N SER A 15 8.22 -22.86 14.16
CA SER A 15 7.03 -22.90 13.30
C SER A 15 6.85 -21.59 12.52
N ALA A 16 6.94 -20.44 13.19
CA ALA A 16 6.86 -19.13 12.55
C ALA A 16 7.98 -18.92 11.50
N ARG A 17 9.21 -19.41 11.77
CA ARG A 17 10.31 -19.33 10.81
C ARG A 17 10.09 -20.21 9.58
N LEU A 18 9.51 -21.39 9.75
CA LEU A 18 9.19 -22.29 8.64
C LEU A 18 8.07 -21.73 7.76
N SER A 19 6.99 -21.20 8.36
CA SER A 19 5.93 -20.50 7.62
C SER A 19 6.47 -19.31 6.82
N ARG A 20 7.37 -18.50 7.41
CA ARG A 20 8.02 -17.37 6.71
C ARG A 20 8.81 -17.81 5.48
N ARG A 21 9.65 -18.84 5.64
CA ARG A 21 10.48 -19.35 4.53
C ARG A 21 9.62 -19.98 3.44
N PHE A 22 8.54 -20.65 3.83
CA PHE A 22 7.56 -21.19 2.90
C PHE A 22 6.89 -20.08 2.08
N VAL A 23 6.36 -19.05 2.74
CA VAL A 23 5.74 -17.89 2.08
C VAL A 23 6.72 -17.18 1.14
N ALA A 24 7.96 -16.95 1.58
CA ALA A 24 8.97 -16.29 0.75
C ALA A 24 9.31 -17.08 -0.52
N ASN A 25 9.50 -18.38 -0.39
CA ASN A 25 9.80 -19.26 -1.52
C ASN A 25 8.62 -19.34 -2.50
N ILE A 26 7.41 -19.61 -2.00
CA ILE A 26 6.20 -19.71 -2.83
C ILE A 26 5.97 -18.40 -3.57
N SER A 27 6.15 -17.26 -2.91
CA SER A 27 5.94 -15.97 -3.56
C SER A 27 6.93 -15.72 -4.71
N HIS A 28 8.18 -16.16 -4.60
CA HIS A 28 9.15 -16.08 -5.70
C HIS A 28 8.78 -17.01 -6.86
N GLU A 29 8.33 -18.24 -6.55
CA GLU A 29 7.89 -19.20 -7.56
C GLU A 29 6.58 -18.80 -8.24
N LEU A 30 5.68 -18.08 -7.56
CA LEU A 30 4.45 -17.55 -8.14
C LEU A 30 4.69 -16.27 -8.95
N ARG A 31 5.65 -15.42 -8.57
CA ARG A 31 5.94 -14.15 -9.28
C ARG A 31 6.39 -14.39 -10.72
N THR A 32 7.20 -15.42 -10.96
CA THR A 32 7.75 -15.71 -12.30
C THR A 32 6.69 -16.06 -13.35
N PRO A 33 5.75 -17.01 -13.10
CA PRO A 33 4.67 -17.29 -14.03
C PRO A 33 3.69 -16.11 -14.15
N LEU A 34 3.41 -15.37 -13.06
CA LEU A 34 2.54 -14.19 -13.11
C LEU A 34 3.12 -13.05 -13.95
N ASN A 35 4.41 -12.76 -13.81
CA ASN A 35 5.09 -11.76 -14.63
C ASN A 35 5.04 -12.14 -16.12
N SER A 36 5.11 -13.43 -16.43
CA SER A 36 4.91 -13.92 -17.80
C SER A 36 3.49 -13.66 -18.31
N VAL A 37 2.46 -13.93 -17.50
CA VAL A 37 1.05 -13.66 -17.85
C VAL A 37 0.82 -12.16 -18.10
N VAL A 38 1.34 -11.30 -17.22
CA VAL A 38 1.30 -9.84 -17.40
C VAL A 38 1.97 -9.43 -18.71
N ALA A 39 3.20 -9.90 -18.96
CA ALA A 39 3.95 -9.55 -20.17
C ALA A 39 3.22 -9.98 -21.46
N PHE A 40 2.70 -11.21 -21.50
CA PHE A 40 1.97 -11.69 -22.68
C PHE A 40 0.65 -10.96 -22.89
N ASN A 41 -0.10 -10.67 -21.83
CA ASN A 41 -1.34 -9.91 -21.96
C ASN A 41 -1.07 -8.48 -22.44
N SER A 42 -0.02 -7.82 -21.94
CA SER A 42 0.38 -6.49 -22.44
C SER A 42 0.76 -6.54 -23.93
N LEU A 43 1.58 -7.51 -24.34
CA LEU A 43 1.95 -7.69 -25.75
C LEU A 43 0.73 -7.96 -26.66
N LEU A 44 -0.26 -8.70 -26.18
CA LEU A 44 -1.49 -8.96 -26.92
C LEU A 44 -2.38 -7.73 -27.04
N LEU A 45 -2.41 -6.86 -26.02
CA LEU A 45 -3.15 -5.60 -26.08
C LEU A 45 -2.53 -4.61 -27.08
N ASP A 46 -1.20 -4.67 -27.26
CA ASP A 46 -0.46 -3.86 -28.23
C ASP A 46 -0.58 -4.38 -29.67
N ALA A 47 -1.18 -5.56 -29.90
CA ALA A 47 -1.36 -6.11 -31.23
C ALA A 47 -2.52 -5.43 -32.00
N ASP A 48 -2.28 -5.10 -33.28
CA ASP A 48 -3.21 -4.36 -34.13
C ASP A 48 -4.49 -5.13 -34.49
N ASP A 49 -4.46 -6.48 -34.50
CA ASP A 49 -5.55 -7.33 -34.98
C ASP A 49 -6.39 -8.01 -33.88
N LEU A 50 -6.32 -7.53 -32.64
CA LEU A 50 -7.09 -8.13 -31.55
C LEU A 50 -8.57 -7.75 -31.62
N ASN A 51 -9.42 -8.74 -31.90
CA ASN A 51 -10.89 -8.59 -31.88
C ASN A 51 -11.36 -7.93 -30.57
N PRO A 52 -12.31 -6.97 -30.61
CA PRO A 52 -12.82 -6.26 -29.43
C PRO A 52 -13.23 -7.16 -28.25
N VAL A 53 -13.86 -8.32 -28.50
CA VAL A 53 -14.28 -9.25 -27.43
C VAL A 53 -13.06 -9.89 -26.77
N HIS A 54 -12.05 -10.28 -27.54
CA HIS A 54 -10.82 -10.84 -27.01
C HIS A 54 -9.99 -9.78 -26.28
N ARG A 55 -10.04 -8.53 -26.73
CA ARG A 55 -9.40 -7.40 -26.04
C ARG A 55 -9.92 -7.23 -24.62
N GLU A 56 -11.23 -7.35 -24.42
CA GLU A 56 -11.81 -7.31 -23.07
C GLU A 56 -11.42 -8.52 -22.21
N TYR A 57 -11.31 -9.72 -22.79
CA TYR A 57 -10.78 -10.88 -22.06
C TYR A 57 -9.33 -10.71 -21.64
N VAL A 58 -8.47 -10.19 -22.52
CA VAL A 58 -7.06 -9.94 -22.22
C VAL A 58 -6.91 -8.86 -21.15
N LYS A 59 -7.69 -7.77 -21.22
CA LYS A 59 -7.72 -6.75 -20.15
C LYS A 59 -8.12 -7.35 -18.80
N SER A 60 -9.20 -8.12 -18.76
CA SER A 60 -9.68 -8.77 -17.53
C SER A 60 -8.63 -9.73 -16.95
N SER A 61 -7.95 -10.48 -17.81
CA SER A 61 -6.84 -11.36 -17.42
C SER A 61 -5.63 -10.58 -16.88
N LEU A 62 -5.27 -9.46 -17.52
CA LEU A 62 -4.19 -8.58 -17.07
C LEU A 62 -4.48 -8.00 -15.70
N THR A 63 -5.67 -7.42 -15.51
CA THR A 63 -6.10 -6.85 -14.22
C THR A 63 -6.09 -7.91 -13.12
N SER A 64 -6.52 -9.14 -13.42
CA SER A 64 -6.50 -10.25 -12.45
C SER A 64 -5.07 -10.66 -12.07
N ALA A 65 -4.16 -10.69 -13.04
CA ALA A 65 -2.75 -11.02 -12.82
C ALA A 65 -2.04 -9.94 -11.98
N GLU A 66 -2.28 -8.66 -12.27
CA GLU A 66 -1.75 -7.54 -11.50
C GLU A 66 -2.28 -7.55 -10.06
N ALA A 67 -3.58 -7.80 -9.88
CA ALA A 67 -4.18 -7.94 -8.56
C ALA A 67 -3.53 -9.09 -7.75
N LEU A 68 -3.29 -10.24 -8.38
CA LEU A 68 -2.66 -11.39 -7.72
C LEU A 68 -1.19 -11.11 -7.36
N LEU A 69 -0.43 -10.42 -8.22
CA LEU A 69 0.91 -9.95 -7.88
C LEU A 69 0.91 -8.98 -6.69
N GLY A 70 -0.08 -8.09 -6.62
CA GLY A 70 -0.31 -7.21 -5.49
C GLY A 70 -0.48 -7.99 -4.19
N ILE A 71 -1.36 -8.99 -4.18
CA ILE A 71 -1.60 -9.88 -3.02
C ILE A 71 -0.31 -10.60 -2.61
N ILE A 72 0.42 -11.20 -3.57
CA ILE A 72 1.68 -11.91 -3.28
C ILE A 72 2.71 -10.97 -2.64
N ASN A 73 2.82 -9.74 -3.15
CA ASN A 73 3.75 -8.76 -2.59
C ASN A 73 3.34 -8.33 -1.18
N GLN A 74 2.05 -8.13 -0.91
CA GLN A 74 1.53 -7.83 0.43
C GLN A 74 1.80 -8.97 1.42
N VAL A 75 1.62 -10.23 0.99
CA VAL A 75 1.90 -11.41 1.82
C VAL A 75 3.40 -11.54 2.12
N LEU A 76 4.27 -11.29 1.15
CA LEU A 76 5.72 -11.23 1.37
C LEU A 76 6.11 -10.13 2.35
N GLU A 77 5.51 -8.96 2.19
CA GLU A 77 5.74 -7.83 3.06
C GLU A 77 5.31 -8.16 4.49
N TYR A 78 4.10 -8.66 4.69
CA TYR A 78 3.62 -9.15 5.98
C TYR A 78 4.59 -10.16 6.61
N ALA A 79 5.01 -11.17 5.84
CA ALA A 79 5.94 -12.20 6.32
C ALA A 79 7.32 -11.62 6.70
N ARG A 80 7.77 -10.55 6.03
CA ARG A 80 8.98 -9.82 6.40
C ARG A 80 8.77 -8.98 7.66
N LEU A 81 7.62 -8.33 7.81
CA LEU A 81 7.31 -7.51 8.98
C LEU A 81 7.19 -8.37 10.25
N GLU A 82 6.47 -9.50 10.18
CA GLU A 82 6.41 -10.48 11.28
C GLU A 82 7.77 -11.10 11.60
N SER A 83 8.71 -11.10 10.64
CA SER A 83 9.99 -11.74 10.85
C SER A 83 10.92 -11.01 11.81
N LYS A 84 10.67 -9.72 12.05
CA LYS A 84 11.42 -8.93 13.02
C LYS A 84 10.77 -9.08 14.39
N ALA A 85 11.34 -9.95 15.23
CA ALA A 85 10.90 -10.16 16.62
C ALA A 85 10.93 -8.86 17.47
N ASP A 86 11.73 -7.88 17.04
CA ASP A 86 11.89 -6.56 17.68
C ASP A 86 11.13 -5.42 16.96
N GLY A 87 10.27 -5.74 15.99
CA GLY A 87 9.52 -4.75 15.21
C GLY A 87 10.28 -4.18 14.00
N ILE A 88 9.67 -3.23 13.29
CA ILE A 88 10.24 -2.63 12.08
C ILE A 88 11.30 -1.61 12.47
N GLU A 89 12.57 -1.88 12.18
CA GLU A 89 13.58 -0.81 12.19
C GLU A 89 13.25 0.25 11.13
N LEU A 90 13.02 1.48 11.59
CA LEU A 90 12.84 2.66 10.76
C LEU A 90 14.21 3.18 10.33
N THR A 91 14.34 3.53 9.05
CA THR A 91 15.53 4.19 8.52
C THR A 91 15.27 5.69 8.46
N GLU A 92 15.54 6.37 9.57
CA GLU A 92 15.26 7.80 9.69
C GLU A 92 16.29 8.65 8.95
N LYS A 93 15.80 9.54 8.09
CA LYS A 93 16.61 10.50 7.31
C LYS A 93 15.87 11.83 7.17
N PRO A 94 16.58 12.93 6.87
CA PRO A 94 15.93 14.18 6.50
C PRO A 94 15.10 14.01 5.22
N PHE A 95 13.89 14.56 5.19
CA PHE A 95 13.02 14.58 4.02
C PHE A 95 12.08 15.79 4.02
N PHE A 96 11.48 16.10 2.88
CA PHE A 96 10.47 17.14 2.73
C PHE A 96 9.12 16.52 2.37
N LEU A 97 8.02 17.06 2.92
CA LEU A 97 6.67 16.58 2.59
C LEU A 97 6.32 16.82 1.12
N ALA A 98 6.84 17.89 0.50
CA ALA A 98 6.63 18.16 -0.92
C ALA A 98 7.17 17.01 -1.80
N ASP A 99 8.42 16.60 -1.59
CA ASP A 99 9.03 15.48 -2.33
C ASP A 99 8.23 14.18 -2.13
N LEU A 100 7.76 13.93 -0.90
CA LEU A 100 6.90 12.78 -0.62
C LEU A 100 5.58 12.83 -1.40
N CYS A 101 4.96 14.01 -1.50
CA CYS A 101 3.72 14.21 -2.26
C CYS A 101 3.95 14.01 -3.76
N ASP A 102 5.05 14.54 -4.31
CA ASP A 102 5.42 14.36 -5.71
C ASP A 102 5.61 12.88 -6.05
N GLU A 103 6.35 12.15 -5.22
CA GLU A 103 6.53 10.70 -5.37
C GLU A 103 5.19 9.93 -5.30
N LEU A 104 4.26 10.34 -4.44
CA LEU A 104 2.93 9.74 -4.36
C LEU A 104 2.11 9.98 -5.64
N CYS A 105 2.13 11.21 -6.15
CA CYS A 105 1.48 11.58 -7.40
C CYS A 105 2.01 10.73 -8.56
N ASP A 106 3.33 10.62 -8.71
CA ASP A 106 3.96 9.84 -9.79
C ASP A 106 3.51 8.37 -9.78
N ILE A 107 3.44 7.77 -8.59
CA ILE A 107 3.07 6.36 -8.42
C ILE A 107 1.57 6.13 -8.65
N LEU A 108 0.71 7.03 -8.18
CA LEU A 108 -0.74 6.86 -8.21
C LEU A 108 -1.37 7.30 -9.54
N THR A 109 -0.74 8.21 -10.28
CA THR A 109 -1.26 8.80 -11.54
C THR A 109 -1.77 7.74 -12.51
N ALA A 110 -1.02 6.65 -12.73
CA ALA A 110 -1.43 5.60 -13.67
C ALA A 110 -2.76 4.93 -13.26
N ARG A 111 -2.95 4.67 -11.97
CA ARG A 111 -4.14 3.99 -11.43
C ARG A 111 -5.34 4.93 -11.41
N VAL A 112 -5.12 6.17 -10.97
CA VAL A 112 -6.12 7.25 -10.97
C VAL A 112 -6.66 7.46 -12.39
N ASN A 113 -5.79 7.57 -13.38
CA ASN A 113 -6.18 7.71 -14.79
C ASN A 113 -6.93 6.47 -15.32
N LEU A 114 -6.50 5.27 -14.94
CA LEU A 114 -7.16 4.03 -15.35
C LEU A 114 -8.58 3.92 -14.78
N ARG A 115 -8.77 4.28 -13.51
CA ARG A 115 -10.08 4.29 -12.83
C ARG A 115 -10.90 5.55 -13.13
N LYS A 116 -10.33 6.56 -13.78
CA LYS A 116 -10.95 7.88 -14.06
C LYS A 116 -11.47 8.57 -12.80
N VAL A 117 -10.67 8.51 -11.75
CA VAL A 117 -10.93 9.16 -10.46
C VAL A 117 -10.21 10.51 -10.43
N ASP A 118 -10.82 11.53 -9.84
CA ASP A 118 -10.13 12.78 -9.52
C ASP A 118 -9.34 12.59 -8.23
N PHE A 119 -8.01 12.73 -8.31
CA PHE A 119 -7.12 12.63 -7.14
C PHE A 119 -6.46 13.98 -6.86
N ALA A 120 -6.53 14.43 -5.62
CA ALA A 120 -5.89 15.67 -5.18
C ALA A 120 -5.07 15.46 -3.89
N ILE A 121 -3.95 16.16 -3.79
CA ILE A 121 -3.19 16.28 -2.54
C ILE A 121 -3.32 17.71 -2.03
N GLU A 122 -3.86 17.85 -0.83
CA GLU A 122 -3.96 19.12 -0.09
C GLU A 122 -2.86 19.16 0.96
N LEU A 123 -1.77 19.86 0.66
CA LEU A 123 -0.68 20.06 1.60
C LEU A 123 -0.87 21.40 2.34
N CYS A 124 -1.40 21.34 3.56
CA CYS A 124 -1.59 22.50 4.43
C CYS A 124 -0.26 22.83 5.13
N THR A 125 0.47 23.79 4.59
CA THR A 125 1.83 24.16 5.04
C THR A 125 1.87 25.34 6.00
N GLU A 126 0.73 26.00 6.24
CA GLU A 126 0.66 27.21 7.06
C GLU A 126 0.66 26.90 8.56
N TYR A 127 1.79 26.44 9.09
CA TYR A 127 2.06 26.50 10.52
C TYR A 127 2.89 27.77 10.80
N LYS A 128 2.29 28.74 11.50
CA LYS A 128 2.93 30.00 11.95
C LYS A 128 3.65 30.80 10.84
N GLY A 129 3.07 30.88 9.64
CA GLY A 129 3.49 31.82 8.58
C GLY A 129 4.86 31.57 7.96
N GLY A 130 5.36 30.33 8.03
CA GLY A 130 6.64 29.90 7.43
C GLY A 130 6.48 28.74 6.44
N SER A 131 7.59 28.36 5.81
CA SER A 131 7.69 27.18 4.94
C SER A 131 7.66 25.87 5.75
N VAL A 132 7.19 24.78 5.14
CA VAL A 132 7.21 23.41 5.73
C VAL A 132 8.60 23.08 6.26
N PRO A 133 8.73 22.63 7.52
CA PRO A 133 10.02 22.21 8.06
C PRO A 133 10.55 20.96 7.34
N CYS A 134 11.88 20.85 7.26
CA CYS A 134 12.49 19.56 6.93
C CYS A 134 12.21 18.60 8.09
N LEU A 135 11.66 17.43 7.79
CA LEU A 135 11.33 16.41 8.76
C LEU A 135 12.44 15.37 8.83
N TYR A 136 12.59 14.73 9.99
CA TYR A 136 13.51 13.62 10.17
C TYR A 136 12.71 12.36 10.49
N GLY A 137 12.78 11.34 9.62
CA GLY A 137 11.97 10.13 9.75
C GLY A 137 12.13 9.18 8.56
N ASP A 138 11.36 8.09 8.56
CA ASP A 138 11.37 7.10 7.47
C ASP A 138 10.30 7.43 6.43
N SER A 139 10.63 8.32 5.49
CA SER A 139 9.72 8.73 4.41
C SER A 139 9.31 7.57 3.50
N PHE A 140 10.15 6.55 3.36
CA PHE A 140 9.82 5.36 2.57
C PHE A 140 8.65 4.59 3.17
N ARG A 141 8.65 4.41 4.50
CA ARG A 141 7.54 3.74 5.20
C ARG A 141 6.28 4.57 5.24
N ILE A 142 6.39 5.88 5.44
CA ILE A 142 5.23 6.78 5.36
C ILE A 142 4.60 6.70 3.97
N ARG A 143 5.40 6.81 2.90
CA ARG A 143 4.95 6.68 1.52
C ARG A 143 4.22 5.37 1.28
N GLN A 144 4.78 4.27 1.79
CA GLN A 144 4.19 2.95 1.63
C GLN A 144 2.81 2.83 2.28
N CYS A 145 2.64 3.36 3.50
CA CYS A 145 1.34 3.44 4.14
C CYS A 145 0.35 4.26 3.31
N LEU A 146 0.78 5.44 2.85
CA LEU A 146 -0.07 6.33 2.04
C LEU A 146 -0.46 5.72 0.69
N ILE A 147 0.46 5.04 0.00
CA ILE A 147 0.15 4.32 -1.25
C ILE A 147 -0.93 3.27 -0.98
N ASN A 148 -0.82 2.50 0.09
CA ASN A 148 -1.80 1.45 0.39
C ASN A 148 -3.20 2.04 0.63
N ILE A 149 -3.27 3.09 1.45
CA ILE A 149 -4.54 3.74 1.80
C ILE A 149 -5.14 4.45 0.58
N CYS A 150 -4.34 5.22 -0.17
CA CYS A 150 -4.79 5.92 -1.37
C CYS A 150 -5.21 4.96 -2.49
N ASP A 151 -4.52 3.83 -2.65
CA ASP A 151 -4.86 2.82 -3.65
C ASP A 151 -6.21 2.16 -3.33
N ASN A 152 -6.47 1.89 -2.04
CA ASN A 152 -7.78 1.43 -1.60
C ASN A 152 -8.86 2.48 -1.88
N ALA A 153 -8.60 3.75 -1.55
CA ALA A 153 -9.52 4.86 -1.84
C ALA A 153 -9.84 4.97 -3.34
N VAL A 154 -8.84 4.89 -4.23
CA VAL A 154 -9.03 4.93 -5.69
C VAL A 154 -9.78 3.70 -6.21
N LYS A 155 -9.56 2.53 -5.60
CA LYS A 155 -10.25 1.30 -5.95
C LYS A 155 -11.74 1.38 -5.62
N PHE A 156 -12.12 1.94 -4.47
CA PHE A 156 -13.50 1.96 -3.97
C PHE A 156 -14.25 3.28 -4.19
N ALA A 157 -13.59 4.31 -4.71
CA ALA A 157 -14.24 5.51 -5.22
C ALA A 157 -15.30 5.17 -6.29
N LYS A 158 -16.31 6.04 -6.41
CA LYS A 158 -17.40 5.87 -7.37
C LYS A 158 -16.87 5.75 -8.80
N ASP A 159 -17.50 4.87 -9.60
CA ASP A 159 -17.10 4.67 -11.00
C ASP A 159 -17.34 5.92 -11.88
N GLU A 160 -18.37 6.72 -11.58
CA GLU A 160 -18.61 8.02 -12.22
C GLU A 160 -18.39 9.16 -11.23
N GLY A 161 -17.50 10.10 -11.58
CA GLY A 161 -17.17 11.24 -10.72
C GLY A 161 -16.50 10.83 -9.41
N GLY A 162 -15.71 9.75 -9.43
CA GLY A 162 -14.93 9.31 -8.28
C GLY A 162 -13.96 10.39 -7.83
N GLN A 163 -13.84 10.59 -6.52
CA GLN A 163 -12.98 11.62 -5.93
C GLN A 163 -12.22 11.03 -4.76
N VAL A 164 -10.93 11.34 -4.70
CA VAL A 164 -10.04 10.99 -3.60
C VAL A 164 -9.18 12.20 -3.25
N VAL A 165 -9.10 12.53 -1.96
CA VAL A 165 -8.32 13.65 -1.45
C VAL A 165 -7.38 13.16 -0.35
N LEU A 166 -6.08 13.36 -0.53
CA LEU A 166 -5.08 13.20 0.52
C LEU A 166 -4.78 14.57 1.14
N ARG A 167 -5.22 14.79 2.37
CA ARG A 167 -4.91 16.00 3.13
C ARG A 167 -3.76 15.73 4.11
N ILE A 168 -2.75 16.59 4.08
CA ILE A 168 -1.59 16.53 4.97
C ILE A 168 -1.48 17.87 5.70
N GLU A 169 -1.53 17.81 7.03
CA GLU A 169 -1.49 19.01 7.88
C GLU A 169 -0.45 18.85 8.99
N LEU A 170 0.33 19.92 9.24
CA LEU A 170 1.15 20.04 10.44
C LEU A 170 0.29 20.60 11.59
N LEU A 171 -0.05 19.74 12.55
CA LEU A 171 -0.91 20.09 13.67
C LEU A 171 -0.16 20.88 14.75
N GLU A 172 1.01 20.38 15.15
CA GLU A 172 1.78 20.93 16.26
C GLU A 172 3.27 20.62 16.11
N GLU A 173 4.11 21.59 16.47
CA GLU A 173 5.52 21.35 16.80
C GLU A 173 5.65 21.27 18.32
N ALA A 174 6.08 20.13 18.82
CA ALA A 174 6.30 19.92 20.24
C ALA A 174 7.59 20.63 20.70
N PRO A 175 7.71 20.99 21.99
CA PRO A 175 8.88 21.69 22.53
C PRO A 175 10.20 20.93 22.40
N ASP A 176 10.16 19.61 22.19
CA ASP A 176 11.33 18.75 21.99
C ASP A 176 11.82 18.71 20.53
N GLY A 177 11.16 19.44 19.62
CA GLY A 177 11.48 19.48 18.20
C GLY A 177 10.79 18.40 17.37
N SER A 178 9.90 17.60 17.97
CA SER A 178 9.03 16.68 17.22
C SER A 178 7.83 17.41 16.58
N ALA A 179 7.26 16.82 15.54
CA ALA A 179 6.14 17.38 14.79
C ALA A 179 5.00 16.36 14.71
N PHE A 180 3.78 16.82 14.94
CA PHE A 180 2.57 16.03 14.77
C PHE A 180 1.94 16.34 13.42
N LEU A 181 1.89 15.34 12.56
CA LEU A 181 1.26 15.42 11.24
C LEU A 181 -0.07 14.68 11.25
N SER A 182 -1.11 15.31 10.72
CA SER A 182 -2.32 14.64 10.27
C SER A 182 -2.17 14.26 8.80
N MET A 183 -2.50 13.03 8.45
CA MET A 183 -2.58 12.56 7.07
C MET A 183 -3.91 11.84 6.90
N GLU A 184 -4.84 12.48 6.19
CA GLU A 184 -6.20 12.00 5.99
C GLU A 184 -6.39 11.65 4.52
N VAL A 185 -6.88 10.45 4.25
CA VAL A 185 -7.35 10.06 2.90
C VAL A 185 -8.86 9.98 2.95
N TRP A 186 -9.51 10.82 2.16
CA TRP A 186 -10.94 10.81 1.98
C TRP A 186 -11.30 10.34 0.57
N ASP A 187 -12.34 9.52 0.44
CA ASP A 187 -12.92 9.12 -0.83
C ASP A 187 -14.45 9.25 -0.82
N ASN A 188 -15.03 9.33 -2.00
CA ASN A 188 -16.47 9.45 -2.19
C ASN A 188 -17.19 8.12 -2.48
N GLY A 189 -16.56 6.98 -2.14
CA GLY A 189 -17.03 5.63 -2.42
C GLY A 189 -18.25 5.18 -1.60
N GLU A 190 -18.48 3.86 -1.59
CA GLU A 190 -19.64 3.24 -0.92
C GLU A 190 -19.57 3.31 0.61
N GLY A 191 -18.39 3.64 1.15
CA GLY A 191 -18.12 3.65 2.58
C GLY A 191 -18.05 2.23 3.16
N ILE A 192 -17.67 2.15 4.43
CA ILE A 192 -17.48 0.86 5.13
C ILE A 192 -18.60 0.70 6.17
N PRO A 193 -19.41 -0.38 6.11
CA PRO A 193 -20.42 -0.68 7.12
C PRO A 193 -19.83 -0.73 8.53
N GLN A 194 -20.55 -0.18 9.51
CA GLN A 194 -20.05 -0.01 10.87
C GLN A 194 -19.65 -1.33 11.54
N ASP A 195 -20.35 -2.42 11.23
CA ASP A 195 -20.08 -3.77 11.73
C ASP A 195 -18.82 -4.41 11.14
N GLN A 196 -18.25 -3.82 10.08
CA GLN A 196 -17.06 -4.33 9.40
C GLN A 196 -15.82 -3.44 9.59
N GLN A 197 -15.95 -2.26 10.22
CA GLN A 197 -14.81 -1.36 10.46
C GLN A 197 -13.71 -2.00 11.31
N ASP A 198 -14.07 -2.84 12.29
CA ASP A 198 -13.14 -3.58 13.14
C ASP A 198 -12.30 -4.63 12.39
N LEU A 199 -12.62 -4.90 11.12
CA LEU A 199 -11.91 -5.84 10.26
C LEU A 199 -10.86 -5.17 9.37
N LEU A 200 -10.90 -3.84 9.19
CA LEU A 200 -10.07 -3.11 8.21
C LEU A 200 -8.57 -3.34 8.38
N PHE A 201 -8.11 -3.43 9.63
CA PHE A 201 -6.69 -3.58 9.95
C PHE A 201 -6.33 -5.00 10.39
N LYS A 202 -7.25 -5.96 10.23
CA LYS A 202 -6.97 -7.37 10.52
C LYS A 202 -6.34 -8.03 9.27
N PRO A 203 -5.23 -8.76 9.44
CA PRO A 203 -4.61 -9.48 8.32
C PRO A 203 -5.62 -10.36 7.58
N PHE A 204 -5.53 -10.37 6.25
CA PHE A 204 -6.35 -11.21 5.35
C PHE A 204 -7.87 -10.99 5.44
N SER A 205 -8.32 -9.87 5.99
CA SER A 205 -9.73 -9.51 6.03
C SER A 205 -10.10 -8.69 4.79
N GLN A 206 -11.29 -8.94 4.27
CA GLN A 206 -11.90 -8.13 3.21
C GLN A 206 -13.24 -7.61 3.74
N VAL A 207 -13.47 -6.34 3.47
CA VAL A 207 -14.63 -5.56 3.89
C VAL A 207 -15.39 -5.14 2.64
#